data_AF-F2GAT1-F1
#
_entry.id   AF-F2GAT1-F1
#
_cell.length_a   1.000
_cell.length_b   1.000
_cell.length_c   1.000
_cell.angle_alpha   90.00
_cell.angle_beta   90.00
_cell.angle_gamma   90.00
#
_symmetry.space_group_name_H-M   'P 1'
#
loop_
_entity.id
_entity.type
_entity.pdbx_description
1 polymer ?
#
loop_
_entity_poly.entity_id
_entity_poly.type
_entity_poly.pdbx_seq_one_letter_code
_entity_poly.pdbx_strand_id
1 'polypeptide(L)'
;MELIHHYTDIQSLACILKNRTLRFTRLDKLDDAQEVELVSRKHWSQYLFVSSWSTLTDESQAMWQSYAGYNGVRIGLPKHPFAEFTLESRRELNHFVKGEIISPLPIEQIYNEKWIIINTPYHKDLFGQAVKYYKKPDEHIRPVMQDEKGGILFNYYDLAVNKSSTWKHQEEFRYIYFIVPSNPNVLDAWKRTGNPFPIYQHTYEHLQKKKNSPITYFDSPLGDALNHVEVTIGPTCTGEDVAKIEELVSRYTTHGKIQRSDLTGYVKE
;
A
#
# COMPACT_ATOMS: atom_id res chain seq x y z
N MET A 1 -19.28 -8.77 5.60
CA MET A 1 -18.29 -7.68 5.43
C MET A 1 -17.95 -7.61 3.96
N GLU A 2 -17.83 -6.40 3.41
CA GLU A 2 -17.43 -6.20 2.02
C GLU A 2 -15.93 -6.52 1.88
N LEU A 3 -15.59 -7.46 1.02
CA LEU A 3 -14.21 -7.84 0.71
C LEU A 3 -13.69 -7.02 -0.47
N ILE A 4 -12.39 -6.76 -0.46
CA ILE A 4 -11.64 -6.27 -1.61
C ILE A 4 -10.65 -7.34 -2.06
N HIS A 5 -10.26 -7.29 -3.32
CA HIS A 5 -9.60 -8.41 -3.98
C HIS A 5 -8.22 -8.05 -4.54
N HIS A 6 -7.23 -8.92 -4.32
CA HIS A 6 -5.90 -8.79 -4.90
C HIS A 6 -5.61 -9.98 -5.81
N TYR A 7 -5.41 -9.70 -7.09
CA TYR A 7 -5.02 -10.67 -8.09
C TYR A 7 -3.51 -10.79 -8.10
N THR A 8 -2.98 -11.99 -7.88
CA THR A 8 -1.55 -12.22 -7.81
C THR A 8 -1.20 -13.67 -8.11
N ASP A 9 0.09 -13.99 -8.15
CA ASP A 9 0.57 -15.35 -8.34
C ASP A 9 0.59 -16.17 -7.02
N ILE A 10 0.75 -17.49 -7.15
CA ILE A 10 0.78 -18.42 -6.01
C ILE A 10 2.00 -18.16 -5.10
N GLN A 11 3.12 -17.65 -5.63
CA GLN A 11 4.31 -17.38 -4.83
C GLN A 11 4.09 -16.17 -3.92
N SER A 12 3.43 -15.14 -4.43
CA SER A 12 3.03 -13.95 -3.68
C SER A 12 2.01 -14.30 -2.60
N LEU A 13 1.03 -15.18 -2.90
CA LEU A 13 0.16 -15.76 -1.86
C LEU A 13 0.99 -16.44 -0.76
N ALA A 14 1.96 -17.29 -1.12
CA ALA A 14 2.82 -17.97 -0.14
C ALA A 14 3.61 -16.96 0.72
N CYS A 15 4.16 -15.91 0.11
CA CYS A 15 4.86 -14.85 0.82
C CYS A 15 3.95 -14.10 1.81
N ILE A 16 2.74 -13.72 1.37
CA ILE A 16 1.76 -13.00 2.20
C ILE A 16 1.37 -13.85 3.42
N LEU A 17 0.99 -15.12 3.18
CA LEU A 17 0.54 -16.02 4.23
C LEU A 17 1.66 -16.37 5.22
N LYS A 18 2.85 -16.71 4.72
CA LYS A 18 4.01 -17.10 5.53
C LYS A 18 4.52 -15.96 6.39
N ASN A 19 4.64 -14.76 5.82
CA ASN A 19 5.21 -13.62 6.52
C ASN A 19 4.15 -12.84 7.31
N ARG A 20 2.85 -13.08 7.03
CA ARG A 20 1.73 -12.30 7.54
C ARG A 20 1.91 -10.80 7.28
N THR A 21 2.40 -10.47 6.09
CA THR A 21 2.62 -9.09 5.66
C THR A 21 2.04 -8.86 4.27
N LEU A 22 1.68 -7.61 4.00
CA LEU A 22 1.35 -7.13 2.68
C LEU A 22 2.46 -6.21 2.19
N ARG A 23 2.97 -6.49 0.99
CA ARG A 23 3.99 -5.67 0.35
C ARG A 23 3.38 -4.43 -0.29
N PHE A 24 4.04 -3.31 -0.06
CA PHE A 24 3.81 -2.04 -0.72
C PHE A 24 4.97 -1.78 -1.68
N THR A 25 4.63 -1.48 -2.91
CA THR A 25 5.56 -1.26 -4.02
C THR A 25 5.63 0.24 -4.32
N ARG A 26 6.80 0.73 -4.72
CA ARG A 26 6.93 2.13 -5.14
C ARG A 26 5.99 2.44 -6.31
N LEU A 27 5.40 3.63 -6.31
CA LEU A 27 4.50 4.08 -7.37
C LEU A 27 5.15 4.01 -8.76
N ASP A 28 6.44 4.32 -8.87
CA ASP A 28 7.20 4.24 -10.14
C ASP A 28 7.54 2.83 -10.61
N LYS A 29 7.06 1.81 -9.89
CA LYS A 29 7.16 0.40 -10.25
C LYS A 29 5.79 -0.23 -10.52
N LEU A 30 4.71 0.55 -10.47
CA LEU A 30 3.39 0.11 -10.88
C LEU A 30 3.21 0.23 -12.40
N ASP A 31 2.06 -0.19 -12.87
CA ASP A 31 1.67 -0.32 -14.28
C ASP A 31 1.37 1.03 -14.97
N ASP A 32 0.79 1.98 -14.24
CA ASP A 32 0.39 3.28 -14.79
C ASP A 32 1.53 4.30 -14.72
N ALA A 33 2.33 4.35 -15.79
CA ALA A 33 3.40 5.33 -15.94
C ALA A 33 2.90 6.78 -15.91
N GLN A 34 1.62 7.05 -16.20
CA GLN A 34 1.07 8.41 -16.11
C GLN A 34 1.04 8.89 -14.66
N GLU A 35 0.81 8.01 -13.68
CA GLU A 35 0.77 8.40 -12.27
C GLU A 35 2.12 8.97 -11.80
N VAL A 36 3.22 8.48 -12.35
CA VAL A 36 4.56 9.01 -12.08
C VAL A 36 4.66 10.48 -12.53
N GLU A 37 4.04 10.82 -13.65
CA GLU A 37 4.01 12.18 -14.19
C GLU A 37 3.13 13.11 -13.36
N LEU A 38 2.06 12.56 -12.74
CA LEU A 38 1.11 13.31 -11.93
C LEU A 38 1.67 13.70 -10.57
N VAL A 39 2.58 12.90 -10.00
CA VAL A 39 3.24 13.22 -8.74
C VAL A 39 4.39 14.19 -9.01
N SER A 40 4.35 15.36 -8.37
CA SER A 40 5.28 16.46 -8.60
C SER A 40 6.74 16.04 -8.74
N ARG A 41 7.39 16.62 -9.77
CA ARG A 41 8.78 16.41 -10.18
C ARG A 41 9.13 15.01 -10.68
N LYS A 42 8.17 14.09 -10.88
CA LYS A 42 8.34 12.65 -11.20
C LYS A 42 9.08 11.85 -10.13
N HIS A 43 10.10 12.47 -9.56
CA HIS A 43 11.00 11.99 -8.53
C HIS A 43 10.29 11.54 -7.26
N TRP A 44 9.15 12.13 -6.90
CA TRP A 44 8.47 11.83 -5.64
C TRP A 44 7.80 10.46 -5.62
N SER A 45 7.50 9.90 -6.79
CA SER A 45 6.89 8.56 -6.96
C SER A 45 7.67 7.45 -6.22
N GLN A 46 8.99 7.58 -6.08
CA GLN A 46 9.81 6.60 -5.34
C GLN A 46 9.66 6.62 -3.82
N TYR A 47 8.97 7.62 -3.28
CA TYR A 47 8.67 7.72 -1.86
C TYR A 47 7.22 7.34 -1.54
N LEU A 48 6.39 7.11 -2.57
CA LEU A 48 5.01 6.68 -2.42
C LEU A 48 4.96 5.16 -2.61
N PHE A 49 4.68 4.46 -1.52
CA PHE A 49 4.58 3.00 -1.46
C PHE A 49 3.11 2.64 -1.43
N VAL A 50 2.68 1.81 -2.38
CA VAL A 50 1.27 1.54 -2.67
C VAL A 50 1.01 0.04 -2.66
N SER A 51 -0.14 -0.35 -2.12
CA SER A 51 -0.73 -1.67 -2.33
C SER A 51 -2.14 -1.50 -2.89
N SER A 52 -2.37 -2.00 -4.11
CA SER A 52 -3.63 -1.84 -4.86
C SER A 52 -4.47 -3.11 -4.83
N TRP A 53 -5.76 -2.94 -4.54
CA TRP A 53 -6.77 -3.99 -4.44
C TRP A 53 -7.99 -3.56 -5.25
N SER A 54 -8.74 -4.47 -5.85
CA SER A 54 -9.98 -4.16 -6.57
C SER A 54 -11.19 -4.26 -5.65
N THR A 55 -12.14 -3.33 -5.79
CA THR A 55 -13.44 -3.41 -5.10
C THR A 55 -14.48 -4.22 -5.86
N LEU A 56 -14.17 -4.71 -7.07
CA LEU A 56 -15.07 -5.56 -7.84
C LEU A 56 -15.33 -6.87 -7.10
N THR A 57 -16.60 -7.22 -6.91
CA THR A 57 -17.02 -8.50 -6.32
C THR A 57 -16.83 -9.65 -7.32
N ASP A 58 -17.24 -9.41 -8.55
CA ASP A 58 -17.19 -10.39 -9.63
C ASP A 58 -15.76 -10.50 -10.17
N GLU A 59 -15.45 -11.66 -10.74
CA GLU A 59 -14.13 -11.86 -11.34
C GLU A 59 -13.96 -11.03 -12.61
N SER A 60 -12.80 -10.37 -12.73
CA SER A 60 -12.43 -9.62 -13.93
C SER A 60 -11.38 -10.38 -14.75
N GLN A 61 -11.72 -10.71 -16.01
CA GLN A 61 -10.76 -11.31 -16.95
C GLN A 61 -9.54 -10.41 -17.17
N ALA A 62 -9.75 -9.09 -17.24
CA ALA A 62 -8.65 -8.14 -17.38
C ALA A 62 -7.70 -8.19 -16.18
N MET A 63 -8.25 -8.29 -14.96
CA MET A 63 -7.42 -8.39 -13.75
C MET A 63 -6.65 -9.72 -13.69
N TRP A 64 -7.29 -10.83 -14.08
CA TRP A 64 -6.59 -12.12 -14.22
C TRP A 64 -5.43 -12.02 -15.20
N GLN A 65 -5.66 -11.51 -16.42
CA GLN A 65 -4.65 -11.41 -17.47
C GLN A 65 -3.49 -10.48 -17.09
N SER A 66 -3.77 -9.37 -16.40
CA SER A 66 -2.76 -8.36 -16.11
C SER A 66 -1.93 -8.63 -14.86
N TYR A 67 -2.47 -9.30 -13.83
CA TYR A 67 -1.80 -9.38 -12.52
C TYR A 67 -1.50 -10.78 -12.01
N ALA A 68 -2.37 -11.76 -12.29
CA ALA A 68 -2.28 -13.09 -11.70
C ALA A 68 -1.88 -14.17 -12.71
N GLY A 69 -2.24 -13.97 -13.99
CA GLY A 69 -2.41 -15.06 -14.94
C GLY A 69 -3.64 -15.91 -14.59
N TYR A 70 -4.18 -16.66 -15.55
CA TYR A 70 -5.29 -17.58 -15.27
C TYR A 70 -4.88 -18.77 -14.37
N ASN A 71 -3.58 -18.95 -14.12
CA ASN A 71 -3.00 -19.93 -13.20
C ASN A 71 -2.57 -19.32 -11.85
N GLY A 72 -2.95 -18.07 -11.56
CA GLY A 72 -2.70 -17.42 -10.28
C GLY A 72 -3.82 -17.59 -9.26
N VAL A 73 -3.96 -16.61 -8.37
CA VAL A 73 -5.02 -16.56 -7.36
C VAL A 73 -5.61 -15.15 -7.22
N ARG A 74 -6.83 -15.09 -6.69
CA ARG A 74 -7.45 -13.86 -6.20
C ARG A 74 -7.67 -13.97 -4.70
N ILE A 75 -7.03 -13.09 -3.95
CA ILE A 75 -7.09 -13.01 -2.48
C ILE A 75 -8.17 -12.02 -2.09
N GLY A 76 -9.12 -12.41 -1.25
CA GLY A 76 -10.18 -11.59 -0.68
C GLY A 76 -9.94 -11.32 0.80
N LEU A 77 -9.92 -10.05 1.19
CA LEU A 77 -9.77 -9.59 2.58
C LEU A 77 -10.66 -8.35 2.83
N PRO A 78 -11.01 -8.05 4.10
CA PRO A 78 -11.72 -6.80 4.41
C PRO A 78 -10.86 -5.57 4.08
N LYS A 79 -11.48 -4.40 3.93
CA LYS A 79 -10.81 -3.11 3.62
C LYS A 79 -9.77 -2.63 4.66
N HIS A 80 -9.65 -3.27 5.81
CA HIS A 80 -8.62 -2.98 6.80
C HIS A 80 -8.09 -4.28 7.42
N PRO A 81 -7.21 -5.03 6.71
CA PRO A 81 -6.75 -6.33 7.16
C PRO A 81 -5.46 -6.29 8.00
N PHE A 82 -5.03 -5.09 8.43
CA PHE A 82 -3.73 -4.88 9.07
C PHE A 82 -3.74 -5.20 10.56
N ALA A 83 -2.55 -5.44 11.13
CA ALA A 83 -2.39 -5.56 12.56
C ALA A 83 -2.65 -4.20 13.21
N GLU A 84 -3.26 -4.17 14.40
CA GLU A 84 -3.61 -2.94 15.10
C GLU A 84 -2.66 -2.72 16.28
N PHE A 85 -2.04 -1.55 16.33
CA PHE A 85 -1.14 -1.13 17.39
C PHE A 85 -1.67 0.16 18.03
N THR A 86 -1.84 0.14 19.35
CA THR A 86 -2.14 1.36 20.11
C THR A 86 -0.87 2.20 20.21
N LEU A 87 -0.92 3.43 19.70
CA LEU A 87 0.19 4.36 19.79
C LEU A 87 0.21 5.03 21.17
N GLU A 88 1.32 4.89 21.87
CA GLU A 88 1.55 5.53 23.16
C GLU A 88 2.16 6.93 22.98
N SER A 89 1.92 7.80 23.96
CA SER A 89 2.59 9.10 23.99
C SER A 89 4.11 8.93 24.15
N ARG A 90 4.89 9.62 23.33
CA ARG A 90 6.35 9.62 23.35
C ARG A 90 6.86 11.00 23.65
N ARG A 91 7.20 11.23 24.92
CA ARG A 91 7.62 12.53 25.44
C ARG A 91 8.87 13.04 24.72
N GLU A 92 9.82 12.16 24.42
CA GLU A 92 11.04 12.47 23.70
C GLU A 92 10.78 12.94 22.26
N LEU A 93 9.70 12.47 21.63
CA LEU A 93 9.26 12.91 20.31
C LEU A 93 8.28 14.10 20.40
N ASN A 94 7.91 14.55 21.61
CA ASN A 94 6.79 15.47 21.82
C ASN A 94 5.51 14.99 21.12
N HIS A 95 5.39 13.67 20.94
CA HIS A 95 4.26 13.02 20.33
C HIS A 95 3.26 12.71 21.44
N PHE A 96 2.29 13.61 21.62
CA PHE A 96 1.24 13.44 22.62
C PHE A 96 -0.01 12.89 21.95
N VAL A 97 -0.37 11.67 22.32
CA VAL A 97 -1.58 11.01 21.87
C VAL A 97 -2.71 11.35 22.86
N LYS A 98 -3.78 11.97 22.37
CA LYS A 98 -4.99 12.23 23.16
C LYS A 98 -6.03 11.15 22.85
N GLY A 99 -6.29 10.25 23.80
CA GLY A 99 -7.17 9.09 23.61
C GLY A 99 -6.41 7.87 23.10
N GLU A 100 -7.13 6.89 22.52
CA GLU A 100 -6.50 5.74 21.85
C GLU A 100 -6.36 6.02 20.36
N ILE A 101 -5.12 6.08 19.86
CA ILE A 101 -4.81 6.10 18.43
C ILE A 101 -4.41 4.70 18.01
N ILE A 102 -5.15 4.12 17.07
CA ILE A 102 -4.87 2.79 16.50
C ILE A 102 -4.21 2.96 15.15
N SER A 103 -3.08 2.29 14.96
CA SER A 103 -2.26 2.35 13.76
C SER A 103 -1.99 0.95 13.20
N PRO A 104 -1.87 0.78 11.86
CA PRO A 104 -1.38 -0.45 11.23
C PRO A 104 0.10 -0.78 11.54
N LEU A 105 0.82 0.15 12.18
CA LEU A 105 2.25 0.05 12.49
C LEU A 105 2.54 0.54 13.91
N PRO A 106 3.48 -0.08 14.64
CA PRO A 106 4.02 0.50 15.86
C PRO A 106 4.84 1.75 15.55
N ILE A 107 4.98 2.64 16.53
CA ILE A 107 5.64 3.95 16.33
C ILE A 107 7.11 3.84 15.89
N GLU A 108 7.79 2.76 16.27
CA GLU A 108 9.16 2.44 15.86
C GLU A 108 9.28 2.10 14.37
N GLN A 109 8.21 1.56 13.76
CA GLN A 109 8.18 1.32 12.31
C GLN A 109 7.79 2.57 11.54
N ILE A 110 7.06 3.50 12.16
CA ILE A 110 6.72 4.80 11.59
C ILE A 110 7.96 5.72 11.57
N TYR A 111 8.71 5.76 12.68
CA TYR A 111 9.87 6.62 12.87
C TYR A 111 11.09 5.82 13.31
N ASN A 112 12.06 5.67 12.41
CA ASN A 112 13.34 5.06 12.73
C ASN A 112 14.50 5.68 11.96
N GLU A 113 15.68 5.11 12.18
CA GLU A 113 16.94 5.57 11.60
C GLU A 113 17.05 5.27 10.10
N LYS A 114 16.25 4.36 9.56
CA LYS A 114 16.27 3.99 8.12
C LYS A 114 15.28 4.81 7.33
N TRP A 115 14.11 5.10 7.90
CA TRP A 115 13.05 5.86 7.25
C TRP A 115 12.10 6.56 8.23
N ILE A 116 11.33 7.48 7.66
CA ILE A 116 10.25 8.21 8.31
C ILE A 116 9.01 8.09 7.41
N ILE A 117 7.88 7.70 8.00
CA ILE A 117 6.57 7.73 7.35
C ILE A 117 5.92 9.09 7.62
N ILE A 118 5.64 9.84 6.55
CA ILE A 118 5.15 11.23 6.62
C ILE A 118 3.63 11.29 6.82
N ASN A 119 2.89 10.44 6.11
CA ASN A 119 1.43 10.31 6.25
C ASN A 119 1.10 9.26 7.31
N THR A 120 1.35 9.60 8.57
CA THR A 120 1.10 8.69 9.68
C THR A 120 -0.35 8.20 9.73
N PRO A 121 -0.59 6.88 9.72
CA PRO A 121 -1.92 6.28 9.63
C PRO A 121 -2.64 6.29 10.99
N TYR A 122 -2.89 7.46 11.57
CA TYR A 122 -3.48 7.60 12.90
C TYR A 122 -4.95 7.19 12.98
N HIS A 123 -5.62 7.02 11.84
CA HIS A 123 -6.98 6.51 11.77
C HIS A 123 -7.09 5.51 10.62
N LYS A 124 -7.75 4.38 10.89
CA LYS A 124 -8.05 3.35 9.88
C LYS A 124 -8.70 3.93 8.62
N ASP A 125 -9.58 4.93 8.79
CA ASP A 125 -10.31 5.56 7.69
C ASP A 125 -9.42 6.44 6.79
N LEU A 126 -8.21 6.79 7.26
CA LEU A 126 -7.20 7.51 6.49
C LEU A 126 -6.19 6.55 5.83
N PHE A 127 -6.19 5.28 6.25
CA PHE A 127 -5.28 4.25 5.78
C PHE A 127 -6.00 3.36 4.75
N GLY A 128 -6.23 3.94 3.57
CA GLY A 128 -6.91 3.27 2.46
C GLY A 128 -7.93 4.19 1.79
N GLN A 129 -7.89 4.30 0.47
CA GLN A 129 -8.86 5.09 -0.27
C GLN A 129 -9.13 4.56 -1.67
N ALA A 130 -10.36 4.76 -2.13
CA ALA A 130 -10.73 4.47 -3.51
C ALA A 130 -10.00 5.42 -4.47
N VAL A 131 -9.48 4.86 -5.56
CA VAL A 131 -8.87 5.61 -6.65
C VAL A 131 -9.96 6.37 -7.41
N LYS A 132 -9.65 7.62 -7.72
CA LYS A 132 -10.51 8.50 -8.51
C LYS A 132 -10.06 8.49 -9.96
N TYR A 133 -11.01 8.38 -10.87
CA TYR A 133 -10.74 8.21 -12.30
C TYR A 133 -11.23 9.40 -13.10
N TYR A 134 -10.35 10.00 -13.90
CA TYR A 134 -10.64 11.22 -14.67
C TYR A 134 -10.19 11.10 -16.12
N LYS A 135 -10.83 11.84 -17.03
CA LYS A 135 -10.33 11.97 -18.41
C LYS A 135 -9.00 12.72 -18.49
N LYS A 136 -8.78 13.66 -17.56
CA LYS A 136 -7.58 14.48 -17.43
C LYS A 136 -7.14 14.56 -15.96
N PRO A 137 -6.45 13.52 -15.46
CA PRO A 137 -6.13 13.43 -14.03
C PRO A 137 -5.15 14.52 -13.55
N ASP A 138 -4.37 15.13 -14.44
CA ASP A 138 -3.46 16.25 -14.17
C ASP A 138 -4.17 17.52 -13.68
N GLU A 139 -5.43 17.74 -14.09
CA GLU A 139 -6.19 18.91 -13.65
C GLU A 139 -6.60 18.82 -12.16
N HIS A 140 -6.54 17.62 -11.57
CA HIS A 140 -7.00 17.28 -10.22
C HIS A 140 -5.88 17.16 -9.17
N ILE A 141 -4.61 17.11 -9.59
CA ILE A 141 -3.47 17.07 -8.67
C ILE A 141 -2.79 18.44 -8.73
N ARG A 142 -2.98 19.23 -7.66
CA ARG A 142 -2.39 20.57 -7.55
C ARG A 142 -1.72 20.74 -6.21
N PRO A 143 -0.61 21.48 -6.16
CA PRO A 143 -0.01 21.81 -4.88
C PRO A 143 -0.94 22.71 -4.07
N VAL A 144 -1.02 22.44 -2.78
CA VAL A 144 -1.71 23.27 -1.79
C VAL A 144 -1.00 24.61 -1.62
N MET A 145 0.33 24.60 -1.70
CA MET A 145 1.15 25.81 -1.70
C MET A 145 2.33 25.66 -2.64
N GLN A 146 2.68 26.77 -3.29
CA GLN A 146 3.92 26.91 -4.05
C GLN A 146 4.55 28.25 -3.68
N ASP A 147 5.80 28.24 -3.22
CA ASP A 147 6.53 29.46 -2.91
C ASP A 147 7.38 29.94 -4.11
N GLU A 148 7.81 31.19 -4.07
CA GLU A 148 8.63 31.84 -5.12
C GLU A 148 9.99 31.16 -5.34
N LYS A 149 10.47 30.39 -4.36
CA LYS A 149 11.74 29.65 -4.41
C LYS A 149 11.55 28.23 -4.97
N GLY A 150 10.35 27.89 -5.42
CA GLY A 150 10.02 26.58 -5.98
C GLY A 150 9.76 25.48 -4.93
N GLY A 151 9.56 25.86 -3.67
CA GLY A 151 8.99 25.00 -2.63
C GLY A 151 7.56 24.62 -3.00
N ILE A 152 7.22 23.34 -2.89
CA ILE A 152 5.88 22.83 -3.25
C ILE A 152 5.37 21.95 -2.11
N LEU A 153 4.15 22.22 -1.65
CA LEU A 153 3.42 21.41 -0.68
C LEU A 153 2.21 20.78 -1.36
N PHE A 154 2.07 19.46 -1.25
CA PHE A 154 0.87 18.74 -1.67
C PHE A 154 0.07 18.27 -0.46
N ASN A 155 -1.23 18.08 -0.67
CA ASN A 155 -1.98 17.19 0.18
C ASN A 155 -1.55 15.75 -0.15
N TYR A 156 -0.86 15.09 0.78
CA TYR A 156 -0.31 13.75 0.54
C TYR A 156 -1.39 12.71 0.23
N TYR A 157 -2.61 12.91 0.72
CA TYR A 157 -3.76 12.04 0.46
C TYR A 157 -4.30 12.15 -0.97
N ASP A 158 -3.90 13.17 -1.74
CA ASP A 158 -4.25 13.29 -3.15
C ASP A 158 -3.17 12.69 -4.08
N LEU A 159 -2.05 12.22 -3.53
CA LEU A 159 -0.99 11.57 -4.29
C LEU A 159 -1.27 10.07 -4.44
N ALA A 160 -0.93 9.49 -5.60
CA ALA A 160 -1.09 8.05 -5.90
C ALA A 160 -2.54 7.52 -5.89
N VAL A 161 -3.55 8.39 -6.07
CA VAL A 161 -4.98 8.04 -5.95
C VAL A 161 -5.84 8.62 -7.07
N ASN A 162 -5.22 9.22 -8.08
CA ASN A 162 -5.90 9.76 -9.24
C ASN A 162 -5.30 9.09 -10.48
N LYS A 163 -6.14 8.43 -11.29
CA LYS A 163 -5.75 7.74 -12.53
C LYS A 163 -6.55 8.24 -13.72
N SER A 164 -6.04 7.98 -14.92
CA SER A 164 -6.85 8.13 -16.14
C SER A 164 -8.05 7.19 -16.11
N SER A 165 -9.19 7.65 -16.64
CA SER A 165 -10.41 6.84 -16.78
C SER A 165 -10.22 5.57 -17.61
N THR A 166 -9.14 5.46 -18.40
CA THR A 166 -8.77 4.22 -19.11
C THR A 166 -8.52 3.06 -18.12
N TRP A 167 -8.03 3.37 -16.93
CA TRP A 167 -7.74 2.39 -15.86
C TRP A 167 -8.95 2.08 -14.96
N LYS A 168 -10.14 2.66 -15.25
CA LYS A 168 -11.33 2.51 -14.39
C LYS A 168 -11.74 1.05 -14.18
N HIS A 169 -11.46 0.18 -15.15
CA HIS A 169 -11.77 -1.25 -15.08
C HIS A 169 -11.11 -1.99 -13.90
N GLN A 170 -10.10 -1.41 -13.26
CA GLN A 170 -9.46 -1.99 -12.07
C GLN A 170 -10.28 -1.77 -10.79
N GLU A 171 -11.06 -0.68 -10.72
CA GLU A 171 -11.75 -0.19 -9.52
C GLU A 171 -10.92 -0.30 -8.25
N GLU A 172 -9.79 0.41 -8.23
CA GLU A 172 -8.78 0.24 -7.19
C GLU A 172 -9.19 0.91 -5.86
N PHE A 173 -8.93 0.20 -4.77
CA PHE A 173 -8.76 0.70 -3.42
C PHE A 173 -7.28 0.55 -3.04
N ARG A 174 -6.66 1.66 -2.61
CA ARG A 174 -5.22 1.72 -2.37
C ARG A 174 -4.90 2.05 -0.93
N TYR A 175 -3.97 1.29 -0.36
CA TYR A 175 -3.24 1.67 0.84
C TYR A 175 -1.94 2.36 0.44
N ILE A 176 -1.58 3.44 1.13
CA ILE A 176 -0.45 4.28 0.73
C ILE A 176 0.38 4.69 1.94
N TYR A 177 1.70 4.49 1.84
CA TYR A 177 2.69 5.08 2.71
C TYR A 177 3.59 6.04 1.95
N PHE A 178 3.76 7.25 2.47
CA PHE A 178 4.77 8.19 2.05
C PHE A 178 6.00 8.00 2.95
N ILE A 179 6.98 7.26 2.44
CA ILE A 179 8.19 6.87 3.16
C ILE A 179 9.39 7.60 2.60
N VAL A 180 10.06 8.37 3.46
CA VAL A 180 11.29 9.10 3.12
C VAL A 180 12.47 8.45 3.84
N PRO A 181 13.61 8.24 3.17
CA PRO A 181 14.82 7.75 3.81
C PRO A 181 15.26 8.66 4.96
N SER A 182 15.76 8.05 6.03
CA SER A 182 16.21 8.73 7.25
C SER A 182 17.65 8.35 7.58
N ASN A 183 18.17 8.91 8.67
CA ASN A 183 19.43 8.52 9.31
C ASN A 183 19.37 8.82 10.81
N PRO A 184 20.27 8.23 11.64
CA PRO A 184 20.26 8.43 13.09
C PRO A 184 20.26 9.89 13.53
N ASN A 185 21.04 10.75 12.87
CA ASN A 185 21.19 12.16 13.27
C ASN A 185 19.86 12.93 13.21
N VAL A 186 18.98 12.60 12.25
CA VAL A 186 17.67 13.27 12.09
C VAL A 186 16.74 12.90 13.24
N LEU A 187 16.64 11.61 13.55
CA LEU A 187 15.77 11.12 14.62
C LEU A 187 16.31 11.53 16.00
N ASP A 188 17.62 11.47 16.22
CA ASP A 188 18.24 11.87 17.48
C ASP A 188 18.11 13.38 17.72
N ALA A 189 18.20 14.21 16.68
CA ALA A 189 17.93 15.63 16.79
C ALA A 189 16.49 15.89 17.23
N TRP A 190 15.51 15.14 16.70
CA TRP A 190 14.13 15.23 17.16
C TRP A 190 14.00 14.79 18.62
N LYS A 191 14.47 13.58 18.97
CA LYS A 191 14.42 13.04 20.34
C LYS A 191 15.04 13.98 21.38
N ARG A 192 16.16 14.62 21.04
CA ARG A 192 16.88 15.53 21.94
C ARG A 192 16.15 16.86 22.14
N THR A 193 15.44 17.35 21.12
CA THR A 193 14.83 18.69 21.14
C THR A 193 13.33 18.67 21.37
N GLY A 194 12.66 17.52 21.20
CA GLY A 194 11.21 17.44 21.11
C GLY A 194 10.63 18.22 19.93
N ASN A 195 11.46 18.66 18.98
CA ASN A 195 11.01 19.43 17.82
C ASN A 195 11.09 18.56 16.55
N PRO A 196 9.97 18.31 15.84
CA PRO A 196 9.97 17.53 14.59
C PRO A 196 10.55 18.30 13.39
N PHE A 197 10.94 19.57 13.55
CA PHE A 197 11.52 20.39 12.49
C PHE A 197 12.68 19.73 11.71
N PRO A 198 13.64 19.01 12.35
CA PRO A 198 14.69 18.29 11.63
C PRO A 198 14.14 17.25 10.64
N ILE A 199 13.02 16.59 10.95
CA ILE A 199 12.33 15.67 10.02
C ILE A 199 11.79 16.44 8.83
N TYR A 200 11.06 17.53 9.06
CA TYR A 200 10.49 18.32 7.97
C TYR A 200 11.56 18.87 7.05
N GLN A 201 12.67 19.39 7.61
CA GLN A 201 13.81 19.85 6.84
C GLN A 201 14.44 18.70 6.04
N HIS A 202 14.64 17.53 6.66
CA HIS A 202 15.23 16.38 6.00
C HIS A 202 14.38 15.85 4.84
N THR A 203 13.06 15.79 5.05
CA THR A 203 12.10 15.44 4.01
C THR A 203 12.11 16.45 2.88
N TYR A 204 12.05 17.74 3.20
CA TYR A 204 12.15 18.81 2.21
C TYR A 204 13.41 18.69 1.36
N GLU A 205 14.56 18.41 1.97
CA GLU A 205 15.82 18.22 1.24
C GLU A 205 15.78 17.02 0.28
N HIS A 206 15.19 15.89 0.67
CA HIS A 206 15.03 14.73 -0.21
C HIS A 206 14.18 15.06 -1.44
N LEU A 207 13.03 15.69 -1.18
CA LEU A 207 12.06 16.04 -2.20
C LEU A 207 12.56 17.14 -3.15
N GLN A 208 13.31 18.11 -2.64
CA GLN A 208 13.80 19.25 -3.41
C GLN A 208 15.08 18.94 -4.18
N LYS A 209 16.05 18.28 -3.53
CA LYS A 209 17.35 17.93 -4.14
C LYS A 209 17.28 16.66 -5.00
N LYS A 210 16.08 16.09 -5.19
CA LYS A 210 15.84 14.90 -6.01
C LYS A 210 16.79 13.74 -5.65
N LYS A 211 16.91 13.42 -4.35
CA LYS A 211 17.75 12.32 -3.87
C LYS A 211 17.10 10.96 -4.14
N ASN A 212 17.81 9.97 -4.64
CA ASN A 212 17.20 8.64 -4.82
C ASN A 212 16.91 7.96 -3.48
N SER A 213 15.79 7.24 -3.41
CA SER A 213 15.42 6.40 -2.27
C SER A 213 16.11 5.03 -2.40
N PRO A 214 16.89 4.59 -1.40
CA PRO A 214 17.40 3.23 -1.34
C PRO A 214 16.33 2.20 -0.94
N ILE A 215 15.14 2.67 -0.50
CA ILE A 215 14.03 1.81 -0.09
C ILE A 215 13.28 1.40 -1.36
N THR A 216 13.13 0.09 -1.56
CA THR A 216 12.53 -0.47 -2.79
C THR A 216 11.14 -1.05 -2.59
N TYR A 217 10.83 -1.51 -1.38
CA TYR A 217 9.51 -1.96 -0.95
C TYR A 217 9.32 -1.70 0.55
N PHE A 218 8.09 -1.82 1.03
CA PHE A 218 7.75 -1.78 2.45
C PHE A 218 6.72 -2.87 2.76
N ASP A 219 6.99 -3.72 3.74
CA ASP A 219 6.08 -4.80 4.13
C ASP A 219 5.31 -4.38 5.40
N SER A 220 3.98 -4.26 5.32
CA SER A 220 3.11 -3.88 6.44
C SER A 220 2.48 -5.13 7.07
N PRO A 221 2.41 -5.24 8.41
CA PRO A 221 1.88 -6.42 9.08
C PRO A 221 0.37 -6.56 8.92
N LEU A 222 -0.07 -7.79 8.65
CA LEU A 222 -1.48 -8.19 8.61
C LEU A 222 -1.93 -8.71 9.97
N GLY A 223 -3.18 -8.39 10.33
CA GLY A 223 -3.80 -8.78 11.58
C GLY A 223 -4.54 -10.12 11.48
N ASP A 224 -5.48 -10.33 12.39
CA ASP A 224 -6.27 -11.57 12.45
C ASP A 224 -7.25 -11.72 11.28
N ALA A 225 -7.51 -10.66 10.53
CA ALA A 225 -8.26 -10.72 9.28
C ALA A 225 -7.68 -11.75 8.30
N LEU A 226 -6.36 -11.95 8.30
CA LEU A 226 -5.69 -12.94 7.45
C LEU A 226 -6.13 -14.38 7.75
N ASN A 227 -6.57 -14.66 8.98
CA ASN A 227 -7.04 -15.99 9.36
C ASN A 227 -8.37 -16.35 8.67
N HIS A 228 -9.07 -15.37 8.10
CA HIS A 228 -10.34 -15.52 7.37
C HIS A 228 -10.21 -15.20 5.88
N VAL A 229 -8.99 -15.32 5.33
CA VAL A 229 -8.73 -15.03 3.91
C VAL A 229 -9.60 -15.88 2.99
N GLU A 230 -10.12 -15.28 1.93
CA GLU A 230 -10.79 -16.02 0.85
C GLU A 230 -9.84 -16.10 -0.35
N VAL A 231 -9.55 -17.31 -0.82
CA VAL A 231 -8.67 -17.53 -1.98
C VAL A 231 -9.49 -18.15 -3.11
N THR A 232 -9.64 -17.41 -4.20
CA THR A 232 -10.17 -17.96 -5.46
C THR A 232 -9.01 -18.50 -6.29
N ILE A 233 -9.05 -19.78 -6.62
CA ILE A 233 -8.08 -20.47 -7.48
C ILE A 233 -8.32 -20.04 -8.93
N GLY A 234 -7.24 -19.68 -9.63
CA GLY A 234 -7.29 -19.27 -11.03
C GLY A 234 -7.91 -20.32 -11.96
N PRO A 235 -8.55 -19.89 -13.07
CA PRO A 235 -9.28 -20.79 -13.97
C PRO A 235 -8.49 -21.96 -14.56
N THR A 236 -7.19 -21.78 -14.78
CA THR A 236 -6.29 -22.75 -15.42
C THR A 236 -5.26 -23.35 -14.46
N CYS A 237 -5.42 -23.15 -13.14
CA CYS A 237 -4.58 -23.83 -12.14
C CYS A 237 -4.68 -25.35 -12.28
N THR A 238 -3.52 -26.00 -12.31
CA THR A 238 -3.40 -27.46 -12.38
C THR A 238 -3.78 -28.14 -11.06
N GLY A 239 -3.84 -29.47 -11.04
CA GLY A 239 -4.01 -30.23 -9.80
C GLY A 239 -2.89 -29.99 -8.78
N GLU A 240 -1.66 -29.78 -9.25
CA GLU A 240 -0.51 -29.45 -8.40
C GLU A 240 -0.64 -28.05 -7.79
N ASP A 241 -1.06 -27.07 -8.60
CA ASP A 241 -1.31 -25.70 -8.13
C ASP A 241 -2.39 -25.67 -7.05
N VAL A 242 -3.49 -26.39 -7.26
CA VAL A 242 -4.59 -26.51 -6.30
C VAL A 242 -4.10 -27.09 -4.98
N ALA A 243 -3.40 -28.23 -5.01
CA ALA A 243 -2.88 -28.87 -3.81
C ALA A 243 -1.92 -27.96 -3.03
N LYS A 244 -1.07 -27.20 -3.75
CA LYS A 244 -0.18 -26.21 -3.14
C LYS A 244 -0.94 -25.07 -2.48
N ILE A 245 -1.98 -24.54 -3.11
CA ILE A 245 -2.84 -23.48 -2.54
C ILE A 245 -3.54 -24.00 -1.27
N GLU A 246 -4.08 -25.22 -1.31
CA GLU A 246 -4.72 -25.87 -0.16
C GLU A 246 -3.75 -26.05 1.01
N GLU A 247 -2.52 -26.50 0.76
CA GLU A 247 -1.47 -26.61 1.78
C GLU A 247 -1.15 -25.23 2.37
N LEU A 248 -0.93 -24.21 1.54
CA LEU A 248 -0.59 -22.86 2.00
C LEU A 248 -1.68 -22.28 2.91
N VAL A 249 -2.94 -22.34 2.49
CA VAL A 249 -4.06 -21.78 3.26
C VAL A 249 -4.26 -22.55 4.56
N SER A 250 -4.27 -23.88 4.53
CA SER A 250 -4.44 -24.71 5.74
C SER A 250 -3.30 -24.57 6.74
N ARG A 251 -2.07 -24.36 6.26
CA ARG A 251 -0.89 -24.21 7.12
C ARG A 251 -0.82 -22.87 7.84
N TYR A 252 -1.25 -21.79 7.20
CA TYR A 252 -1.00 -20.42 7.67
C TYR A 252 -2.26 -19.67 8.14
N THR A 253 -3.46 -20.26 8.01
CA THR A 253 -4.73 -19.64 8.39
C THR A 253 -5.62 -20.62 9.14
N THR A 254 -6.55 -20.12 9.97
CA THR A 254 -7.44 -20.98 10.78
C THR A 254 -8.83 -21.15 10.17
N HIS A 255 -9.31 -20.17 9.43
CA HIS A 255 -10.64 -20.11 8.83
C HIS A 255 -10.59 -19.67 7.36
N GLY A 256 -9.43 -19.84 6.71
CA GLY A 256 -9.26 -19.52 5.30
C GLY A 256 -10.20 -20.36 4.44
N LYS A 257 -10.80 -19.74 3.43
CA LYS A 257 -11.68 -20.41 2.48
C LYS A 257 -11.02 -20.47 1.12
N ILE A 258 -11.28 -21.56 0.42
CA ILE A 258 -10.79 -21.78 -0.93
C ILE A 258 -12.01 -22.05 -1.82
N GLN A 259 -12.02 -21.42 -2.98
CA GLN A 259 -13.02 -21.68 -4.01
C GLN A 259 -12.37 -21.70 -5.39
N ARG A 260 -13.01 -22.34 -6.36
CA ARG A 260 -12.59 -22.26 -7.75
C ARG A 260 -13.17 -21.00 -8.41
N SER A 261 -12.46 -20.47 -9.39
CA SER A 261 -12.98 -19.41 -10.25
C SER A 261 -14.25 -19.87 -10.98
N ASP A 262 -15.22 -18.97 -11.10
CA ASP A 262 -16.43 -19.14 -11.91
C ASP A 262 -16.09 -19.17 -13.41
N LEU A 263 -14.87 -18.77 -13.79
CA LEU A 263 -14.37 -18.82 -15.17
C LEU A 263 -13.68 -20.15 -15.51
N THR A 264 -13.56 -21.10 -14.57
CA THR A 264 -12.98 -22.43 -14.85
C THR A 264 -13.75 -23.13 -15.96
N GLY A 265 -13.04 -23.54 -17.02
CA GLY A 265 -13.62 -24.17 -18.21
C GLY A 265 -14.18 -23.20 -19.26
N TYR A 266 -14.18 -21.90 -18.98
CA TYR A 266 -14.68 -20.85 -19.89
C TYR A 266 -13.59 -19.97 -20.51
N VAL A 267 -12.35 -20.07 -20.00
CA VAL A 267 -11.17 -19.41 -20.59
C VAL A 267 -10.31 -20.43 -21.32
N LYS A 268 -9.76 -20.03 -22.46
CA LYS A 268 -8.78 -20.82 -23.21
C LYS A 268 -7.39 -20.30 -22.88
N GLU A 269 -6.44 -21.21 -22.70
CA GLU A 269 -5.01 -20.92 -22.62
C GLU A 269 -4.49 -20.25 -23.89
#